data_AF-A0A5E8A214-F1
#
_entry.id   AF-A0A5E8A214-F1
#
_cell.length_a   1.000
_cell.length_b   1.000
_cell.length_c   1.000
_cell.angle_alpha   90.00
_cell.angle_beta   90.00
_cell.angle_gamma   90.00
#
_symmetry.space_group_name_H-M   'P 1'
#
loop_
_entity.id
_entity.type
_entity.pdbx_description
1 polymer ?
#
loop_
_entity_poly.entity_id
_entity_poly.type
_entity_poly.pdbx_seq_one_letter_code
_entity_poly.pdbx_strand_id
1 'polypeptide(L)'
;MLTLFSSKERLPANDLVPGSAMHPGELLKDELEAREMKQIELAKALGIAKNIMSELIGGKRNITPELAVRLEDALGIKAGFWMKYQVAYEIDKIRVKNKKAMEKADIPTKTKVQMASI
;
A
#
# COMPACT_ATOMS: atom_id res chain seq x y z
N MET A 1 44.67 -16.18 -6.87
CA MET A 1 43.82 -15.83 -8.01
C MET A 1 42.70 -16.86 -8.11
N LEU A 2 41.47 -16.52 -7.73
CA LEU A 2 40.21 -16.92 -8.38
C LEU A 2 39.05 -16.11 -7.78
N THR A 3 38.60 -15.12 -8.55
CA THR A 3 37.24 -14.55 -8.69
C THR A 3 36.36 -14.33 -7.43
N LEU A 4 36.30 -13.07 -6.99
CA LEU A 4 35.11 -12.51 -6.33
C LEU A 4 33.94 -12.54 -7.33
N PHE A 5 33.02 -13.49 -7.16
CA PHE A 5 31.71 -13.38 -7.78
C PHE A 5 30.96 -12.28 -7.01
N SER A 6 30.91 -11.09 -7.59
CA SER A 6 30.01 -10.01 -7.20
C SER A 6 28.57 -10.50 -7.38
N SER A 7 28.08 -11.30 -6.43
CA SER A 7 26.67 -11.66 -6.33
C SER A 7 25.96 -10.44 -5.82
N LYS A 8 25.60 -9.54 -6.75
CA LYS A 8 24.64 -8.45 -6.61
C LYS A 8 23.71 -8.72 -5.43
N GLU A 9 23.96 -8.04 -4.31
CA GLU A 9 23.20 -8.15 -3.06
C GLU A 9 21.71 -7.98 -3.41
N ARG A 10 20.99 -9.10 -3.51
CA ARG A 10 19.55 -9.07 -3.71
C ARG A 10 18.97 -8.67 -2.36
N LEU A 11 18.60 -7.41 -2.22
CA LEU A 11 17.73 -6.98 -1.13
C LEU A 11 16.55 -7.96 -1.07
N PRO A 12 16.17 -8.48 0.11
CA PRO A 12 14.99 -9.32 0.21
C PRO A 12 13.79 -8.55 -0.34
N ALA A 13 12.84 -9.24 -0.96
CA ALA A 13 11.74 -8.59 -1.69
C ALA A 13 10.98 -7.54 -0.85
N ASN A 14 10.94 -7.73 0.47
CA ASN A 14 10.34 -6.81 1.44
C ASN A 14 11.04 -5.45 1.59
N ASP A 15 12.30 -5.33 1.17
CA ASP A 15 13.09 -4.08 1.25
C ASP A 15 13.04 -3.26 -0.06
N LEU A 16 12.31 -3.75 -1.07
CA LEU A 16 12.14 -3.06 -2.34
C LEU A 16 11.06 -1.97 -2.23
N VAL A 17 11.36 -0.80 -2.77
CA VAL A 17 10.34 0.24 -2.97
C VAL A 17 9.51 -0.13 -4.20
N PRO A 18 8.17 -0.27 -4.09
CA PRO A 18 7.34 -0.64 -5.23
C PRO A 18 7.35 0.46 -6.29
N GLY A 19 7.02 0.11 -7.55
CA GLY A 19 6.91 1.08 -8.64
C GLY A 19 5.79 2.10 -8.43
N SER A 20 4.73 1.70 -7.74
CA SER A 20 3.59 2.52 -7.35
C SER A 20 3.01 2.02 -6.02
N ALA A 21 2.51 2.94 -5.19
CA ALA A 21 1.77 2.60 -3.98
C ALA A 21 0.29 2.38 -4.33
N MET A 22 -0.25 1.19 -4.03
CA MET A 22 -1.62 0.81 -4.36
C MET A 22 -2.55 1.10 -3.18
N HIS A 23 -3.58 1.93 -3.38
CA HIS A 23 -4.47 2.30 -2.30
C HIS A 23 -5.42 1.13 -1.93
N PRO A 24 -5.75 0.88 -0.65
CA PRO A 24 -6.70 -0.17 -0.26
C PRO A 24 -8.09 -0.05 -0.90
N GLY A 25 -8.47 1.17 -1.29
CA GLY A 25 -9.68 1.45 -2.05
C GLY A 25 -9.71 0.82 -3.45
N GLU A 26 -8.56 0.66 -4.09
CA GLU A 26 -8.44 -0.06 -5.36
C GLU A 26 -8.71 -1.56 -5.13
N LEU A 27 -8.11 -2.13 -4.08
CA LEU A 27 -8.39 -3.52 -3.68
C LEU A 27 -9.86 -3.73 -3.30
N LEU A 28 -10.48 -2.76 -2.61
CA LEU A 28 -11.90 -2.81 -2.29
C LEU A 28 -12.77 -2.78 -3.56
N LYS A 29 -12.35 -2.07 -4.60
CA LYS A 29 -13.04 -2.06 -5.90
C LYS A 29 -12.98 -3.45 -6.54
N ASP A 30 -11.81 -4.06 -6.57
CA ASP A 30 -11.62 -5.40 -7.13
C ASP A 30 -12.46 -6.44 -6.38
N GLU A 31 -12.52 -6.34 -5.05
CA GLU A 31 -13.36 -7.21 -4.21
C GLU A 31 -14.86 -7.04 -4.51
N LEU A 32 -15.32 -5.81 -4.73
CA LEU A 32 -16.70 -5.53 -5.12
C LEU A 32 -17.03 -6.11 -6.50
N GLU A 33 -16.11 -5.98 -7.45
CA GLU A 33 -16.26 -6.55 -8.80
C GLU A 33 -16.30 -8.08 -8.75
N ALA A 34 -15.41 -8.71 -7.98
CA ALA A 34 -15.38 -10.17 -7.80
C ALA A 34 -16.67 -10.73 -7.16
N ARG A 35 -17.36 -9.92 -6.35
CA ARG A 35 -18.64 -10.27 -5.70
C ARG A 35 -19.87 -9.82 -6.48
N GLU A 36 -19.69 -9.20 -7.65
CA GLU A 36 -20.77 -8.56 -8.43
C GLU A 36 -21.60 -7.56 -7.61
N MET A 37 -20.98 -6.94 -6.59
CA MET A 37 -21.63 -6.03 -5.65
C MET A 37 -21.45 -4.57 -6.07
N LYS A 38 -22.51 -3.77 -6.00
CA LYS A 38 -22.41 -2.34 -6.34
C LYS A 38 -21.85 -1.53 -5.17
N GLN A 39 -21.07 -0.49 -5.46
CA GLN A 39 -20.54 0.44 -4.44
C GLN A 39 -21.63 1.01 -3.53
N ILE A 40 -22.82 1.27 -4.09
CA ILE A 40 -23.95 1.83 -3.34
C ILE A 40 -24.54 0.84 -2.33
N GLU A 41 -24.45 -0.47 -2.60
CA GLU A 41 -24.91 -1.52 -1.70
C GLU A 41 -23.96 -1.62 -0.51
N LEU A 42 -22.66 -1.63 -0.77
CA LEU A 42 -21.66 -1.60 0.31
C LEU A 42 -21.74 -0.30 1.13
N ALA A 43 -21.94 0.86 0.49
CA ALA A 43 -22.08 2.13 1.21
C ALA A 43 -23.28 2.10 2.19
N LYS A 44 -24.39 1.50 1.77
CA LYS A 44 -25.56 1.27 2.62
C LYS A 44 -25.25 0.29 3.76
N ALA A 45 -24.59 -0.82 3.47
CA ALA A 45 -24.21 -1.81 4.48
C ALA A 45 -23.28 -1.20 5.56
N LEU A 46 -22.36 -0.32 5.15
CA LEU A 46 -21.45 0.39 6.07
C LEU A 46 -22.11 1.58 6.77
N GLY A 47 -23.33 1.98 6.39
CA GLY A 47 -24.00 3.17 6.91
C GLY A 47 -23.25 4.48 6.60
N ILE A 48 -22.62 4.58 5.42
CA ILE A 48 -21.88 5.76 4.99
C ILE A 48 -22.48 6.38 3.73
N ALA A 49 -22.24 7.68 3.54
CA ALA A 49 -22.67 8.37 2.33
C ALA A 49 -21.96 7.81 1.09
N LYS A 50 -22.68 7.77 -0.05
CA LYS A 50 -22.12 7.34 -1.35
C LYS A 50 -20.82 8.09 -1.71
N ASN A 51 -20.75 9.39 -1.40
CA ASN A 51 -19.56 10.19 -1.67
C ASN A 51 -18.33 9.66 -0.89
N ILE A 52 -18.50 9.23 0.36
CA ILE A 52 -17.42 8.65 1.17
C ILE A 52 -16.95 7.34 0.54
N MET A 53 -17.87 6.48 0.12
CA MET A 53 -17.52 5.25 -0.60
C MET A 53 -16.75 5.53 -1.89
N SER A 54 -17.19 6.50 -2.68
CA SER A 54 -16.50 6.89 -3.92
C SER A 54 -15.11 7.50 -3.64
N GLU A 55 -14.93 8.26 -2.56
CA GLU A 55 -13.61 8.76 -2.13
C GLU A 55 -12.68 7.65 -1.67
N LEU A 56 -13.21 6.66 -0.92
CA LEU A 56 -12.45 5.49 -0.49
C LEU A 56 -11.94 4.72 -1.70
N ILE A 57 -12.83 4.34 -2.62
CA ILE A 57 -12.50 3.60 -3.85
C ILE A 57 -11.56 4.40 -4.74
N GLY A 58 -11.75 5.71 -4.85
CA GLY A 58 -10.89 6.60 -5.63
C GLY A 58 -9.55 6.93 -4.98
N GLY A 59 -9.22 6.33 -3.83
CA GLY A 59 -7.95 6.55 -3.12
C GLY A 59 -7.75 7.96 -2.55
N LYS A 60 -8.84 8.71 -2.39
CA LYS A 60 -8.83 10.06 -1.82
C LYS A 60 -8.98 10.04 -0.31
N ARG A 61 -9.57 8.99 0.24
CA ARG A 61 -9.81 8.80 1.67
C ARG A 61 -9.24 7.47 2.11
N ASN A 62 -8.61 7.48 3.29
CA ASN A 62 -8.05 6.29 3.91
C ASN A 62 -9.14 5.46 4.60
N ILE A 63 -8.92 4.15 4.69
CA ILE A 63 -9.71 3.28 5.56
C ILE A 63 -9.31 3.55 7.01
N THR A 64 -10.28 3.98 7.81
CA THR A 64 -10.12 4.16 9.27
C THR A 64 -10.34 2.83 10.00
N PRO A 65 -9.86 2.67 11.25
CA PRO A 65 -10.14 1.47 12.04
C PRO A 65 -11.64 1.17 12.17
N GLU A 66 -12.46 2.20 12.35
CA GLU A 66 -13.92 2.04 12.42
C GLU A 66 -14.50 1.50 11.10
N LEU A 67 -14.06 2.03 9.96
CA LEU A 67 -14.46 1.51 8.65
C LEU A 67 -13.95 0.09 8.42
N ALA A 68 -12.76 -0.25 8.90
CA ALA A 68 -12.21 -1.59 8.77
C ALA A 68 -13.05 -2.63 9.51
N VAL A 69 -13.57 -2.31 10.70
CA VAL A 69 -14.52 -3.17 11.44
C VAL A 69 -15.84 -3.31 10.68
N ARG A 70 -16.39 -2.22 10.16
CA ARG A 70 -17.63 -2.28 9.35
C ARG A 70 -17.44 -3.07 8.04
N LEU A 71 -16.25 -3.01 7.44
CA LEU A 71 -15.88 -3.81 6.27
C LEU A 71 -15.76 -5.30 6.61
N GLU A 72 -15.25 -5.63 7.81
CA GLU A 72 -15.22 -7.00 8.30
C GLU A 72 -16.63 -7.56 8.43
N ASP A 73 -17.55 -6.80 9.03
CA ASP A 73 -18.94 -7.21 9.17
C ASP A 73 -19.64 -7.38 7.80
N ALA A 74 -19.35 -6.49 6.84
CA ALA A 74 -20.01 -6.50 5.53
C ALA A 74 -19.43 -7.51 4.53
N LEU A 75 -18.10 -7.76 4.57
CA LEU A 75 -17.39 -8.56 3.57
C LEU A 75 -16.81 -9.87 4.13
N GLY A 76 -16.76 -10.03 5.46
CA GLY A 76 -16.13 -11.16 6.14
C GLY A 76 -14.60 -11.12 6.11
N ILE A 77 -14.00 -10.00 5.70
CA ILE A 77 -12.55 -9.82 5.63
C ILE A 77 -12.09 -9.07 6.88
N LYS A 78 -11.25 -9.73 7.70
CA LYS A 78 -10.78 -9.20 8.99
C LYS A 78 -10.33 -7.74 8.92
N ALA A 79 -10.75 -6.91 9.86
CA ALA A 79 -10.36 -5.49 9.96
C ALA A 79 -8.84 -5.31 9.96
N GLY A 80 -8.12 -6.23 10.61
CA GLY A 80 -6.66 -6.25 10.62
C GLY A 80 -6.02 -6.40 9.22
N PHE A 81 -6.69 -7.02 8.26
CA PHE A 81 -6.23 -7.09 6.87
C PHE A 81 -6.25 -5.68 6.24
N TRP A 82 -7.39 -4.99 6.32
CA TRP A 82 -7.55 -3.64 5.79
C TRP A 82 -6.57 -2.66 6.41
N MET A 83 -6.37 -2.73 7.73
CA MET A 83 -5.44 -1.86 8.43
C MET A 83 -3.99 -2.12 8.04
N LYS A 84 -3.57 -3.40 7.92
CA LYS A 84 -2.23 -3.73 7.43
C LYS A 84 -2.00 -3.18 6.03
N TYR A 85 -2.98 -3.30 5.14
CA TYR A 85 -2.88 -2.81 3.78
C TYR A 85 -2.83 -1.28 3.72
N GLN A 86 -3.65 -0.58 4.50
CA GLN A 86 -3.61 0.88 4.61
C GLN A 86 -2.24 1.36 5.11
N VAL A 87 -1.68 0.73 6.13
CA VAL A 87 -0.36 1.09 6.66
C VAL A 87 0.74 0.85 5.61
N ALA A 88 0.69 -0.29 4.91
CA ALA A 88 1.64 -0.58 3.83
C ALA A 88 1.57 0.47 2.72
N TYR A 89 0.36 0.84 2.29
CA TYR A 89 0.13 1.89 1.30
C TYR A 89 0.76 3.24 1.73
N GLU A 90 0.54 3.68 2.97
CA GLU A 90 1.09 4.96 3.44
C GLU A 90 2.63 4.95 3.45
N ILE A 91 3.22 3.84 3.88
CA ILE A 91 4.69 3.67 3.87
C ILE A 91 5.21 3.71 2.42
N ASP A 92 4.59 2.96 1.52
CA ASP A 92 5.01 2.86 0.13
C ASP A 92 4.83 4.18 -0.61
N LYS A 93 3.76 4.92 -0.34
CA LYS A 93 3.51 6.25 -0.89
C LYS A 93 4.65 7.21 -0.55
N ILE A 94 5.13 7.19 0.69
CA ILE A 94 6.26 8.00 1.14
C ILE A 94 7.55 7.53 0.47
N ARG A 95 7.83 6.22 0.45
CA ARG A 95 9.02 5.66 -0.19
C ARG A 95 9.11 6.01 -1.67
N VAL A 96 8.01 5.87 -2.41
CA VAL A 96 7.92 6.23 -3.83
C VAL A 96 8.14 7.72 -4.04
N LYS A 97 7.54 8.58 -3.19
CA LYS A 97 7.76 10.03 -3.25
C LYS A 97 9.23 10.38 -3.02
N ASN A 98 9.87 9.78 -2.03
CA ASN A 98 11.27 10.01 -1.70
C ASN A 98 12.20 9.55 -2.84
N LYS A 99 11.95 8.36 -3.41
CA LYS A 99 12.70 7.86 -4.56
C LYS A 99 12.64 8.83 -5.75
N LYS A 100 11.44 9.30 -6.09
CA LYS A 100 11.24 10.30 -7.17
C LYS A 100 11.94 11.63 -6.88
N ALA A 101 12.01 12.05 -5.61
CA ALA A 101 12.72 13.26 -5.22
C ALA A 101 14.25 13.09 -5.34
N MET A 102 14.78 11.93 -4.96
CA MET A 102 16.20 11.62 -5.09
C MET A 102 16.65 11.53 -6.55
N GLU A 103 15.85 10.91 -7.42
CA GLU A 103 16.10 10.83 -8.87
C GLU A 103 16.15 12.23 -9.51
N LYS A 104 15.29 13.17 -9.06
CA LYS A 104 15.26 14.54 -9.58
C LYS A 104 16.41 15.42 -9.09
N ALA A 105 17.05 15.05 -7.98
CA ALA A 105 18.12 15.83 -7.38
C ALA A 105 19.52 15.44 -7.89
N ASP A 106 19.62 14.52 -8.87
CA ASP A 106 20.88 14.01 -9.43
C ASP A 106 21.85 13.46 -8.37
N ILE A 107 21.31 12.96 -7.24
CA ILE A 107 22.09 12.37 -6.16
C ILE A 107 22.28 10.88 -6.48
N PRO A 108 23.49 10.40 -6.85
CA PRO A 108 23.71 8.99 -7.08
C PRO A 108 23.50 8.24 -5.76
N THR A 109 22.63 7.23 -5.79
CA THR A 109 22.33 6.34 -4.65
C THR A 109 23.56 5.48 -4.30
N LYS A 110 24.58 6.09 -3.71
CA LYS A 110 25.71 5.41 -3.08
C LYS A 110 25.81 5.85 -1.62
N THR A 111 24.90 5.34 -0.81
CA THR A 111 25.18 5.22 0.63
C THR A 111 25.14 3.74 0.96
N LYS A 112 26.24 3.08 0.61
CA LYS A 112 26.59 1.74 1.05
C LYS A 112 26.66 1.79 2.57
N VAL A 113 25.95 0.87 3.23
CA VAL A 113 25.95 0.65 4.67
C VAL A 113 27.39 0.63 5.19
N GLN A 114 27.89 1.78 5.66
CA GLN A 114 29.13 1.93 6.42
C GLN A 114 28.74 2.18 7.87
N MET A 115 28.04 1.23 8.50
CA MET A 115 27.88 1.16 9.97
C MET A 115 27.61 -0.31 10.36
N ALA A 116 28.48 -1.22 9.91
CA ALA A 116 28.54 -2.59 10.41
C ALA A 116 29.99 -3.09 10.32
N SER A 117 30.89 -2.34 10.95
CA SER A 117 32.21 -2.82 11.39
C SER A 117 32.65 -1.85 12.47
N ILE A 118 32.31 -2.18 13.71
CA ILE A 118 33.10 -2.06 14.95
C ILE A 118 32.54 -3.13 15.88
#